data_AF-A0A1Z9S7W9-F1
#
_entry.id   AF-A0A1Z9S7W9-F1
#
_cell.length_a   1.000
_cell.length_b   1.000
_cell.length_c   1.000
_cell.angle_alpha   90.00
_cell.angle_beta   90.00
_cell.angle_gamma   90.00
#
_symmetry.space_group_name_H-M   'P 1'
#
loop_
_entity.id
_entity.type
_entity.pdbx_description
1 polymer ?
#
loop_
_entity_poly.entity_id
_entity_poly.type
_entity_poly.pdbx_seq_one_letter_code
_entity_poly.pdbx_strand_id
1 'polypeptide(L)'
;MQVPTYVLDLGTNGRVVFLMGEIDHGITKSLEALIDKNPDVTDIVLESRGGNPFEARGVARVIRHHRLDTHVAADCFYSPLSPERRECLVPTDPLVPMATD
;
A
#
# COMPACT_ATOMS: atom_id res chain seq x y z
N MET A 1 18.56 16.67 6.78
CA MET A 1 17.54 16.06 5.90
C MET A 1 17.63 14.56 6.11
N GLN A 2 16.55 13.94 6.56
CA GLN A 2 16.49 12.49 6.74
C GLN A 2 16.22 11.83 5.39
N VAL A 3 16.96 10.77 5.08
CA VAL A 3 16.71 9.97 3.87
C VAL A 3 15.45 9.14 4.15
N PRO A 4 14.40 9.23 3.32
CA PRO A 4 13.20 8.43 3.52
C PRO A 4 13.53 6.94 3.38
N THR A 5 12.92 6.12 4.23
CA THR A 5 13.03 4.66 4.20
C THR A 5 11.89 4.01 3.41
N TYR A 6 11.13 4.81 2.67
CA TYR A 6 10.05 4.38 1.79
C TYR A 6 10.30 4.77 0.34
N VAL A 7 9.64 4.06 -0.56
CA VAL A 7 9.53 4.35 -1.98
C VAL A 7 8.06 4.48 -2.34
N LEU A 8 7.74 5.48 -3.15
CA LEU A 8 6.46 5.61 -3.83
C LEU A 8 6.75 5.58 -5.33
N ASP A 9 6.17 4.61 -6.03
CA ASP A 9 6.30 4.50 -7.47
C ASP A 9 4.93 4.41 -8.13
N LEU A 10 4.80 5.03 -9.29
CA LEU A 10 3.59 4.97 -10.10
C LEU A 10 3.79 3.89 -11.16
N GLY A 11 2.91 2.89 -11.17
CA GLY A 11 2.92 1.86 -12.19
C GLY A 11 2.84 2.45 -13.60
N THR A 12 3.40 1.75 -14.58
CA THR A 12 3.48 2.22 -15.97
C THR A 12 2.12 2.50 -16.61
N ASN A 13 1.05 1.92 -16.09
CA ASN A 13 -0.33 2.18 -16.51
C ASN A 13 -0.94 3.45 -15.90
N GLY A 14 -0.26 4.13 -14.97
CA GLY A 14 -0.74 5.31 -14.27
C GLY A 14 -1.86 5.06 -13.25
N ARG A 15 -2.23 3.79 -13.02
CA ARG A 15 -3.42 3.41 -12.22
C ARG A 15 -3.10 2.84 -10.85
N VAL A 16 -1.89 2.34 -10.66
CA VAL A 16 -1.46 1.66 -9.44
C VAL A 16 -0.30 2.41 -8.80
N VAL A 17 -0.39 2.66 -7.50
CA VAL A 17 0.73 3.18 -6.71
C VAL A 17 1.36 2.05 -5.89
N PHE A 18 2.68 1.91 -5.96
CA PHE A 18 3.44 1.00 -5.13
C PHE A 18 4.04 1.78 -3.96
N LEU A 19 3.65 1.43 -2.74
CA LEU A 19 4.22 1.95 -1.50
C LEU A 19 5.04 0.84 -0.86
N MET A 20 6.36 1.00 -0.89
CA MET A 20 7.32 0.03 -0.38
C MET A 20 8.16 0.62 0.76
N GLY A 21 8.55 -0.19 1.73
CA GLY A 21 9.45 0.21 2.83
C GLY A 21 8.72 0.62 4.11
N GLU A 22 9.40 1.34 5.01
CA GLU A 22 8.81 1.72 6.30
C GLU A 22 7.89 2.93 6.19
N ILE A 23 6.81 2.94 6.96
CA ILE A 23 5.93 4.10 7.07
C ILE A 23 6.64 5.17 7.90
N ASP A 24 7.42 6.05 7.25
CA ASP A 24 8.22 7.09 7.91
C ASP A 24 7.74 8.51 7.55
N HIS A 25 8.35 9.51 8.19
CA HIS A 25 8.01 10.92 8.08
C HIS A 25 7.85 11.40 6.63
N GLY A 26 6.74 12.07 6.38
CA GLY A 26 6.42 12.71 5.10
C GLY A 26 5.73 11.80 4.07
N ILE A 27 5.65 10.49 4.31
CA ILE A 27 4.99 9.55 3.38
C ILE A 27 3.53 9.92 3.10
N THR A 28 2.80 10.42 4.10
CA THR A 28 1.41 10.88 3.92
C THR A 28 1.33 11.98 2.87
N LYS A 29 2.18 13.01 3.01
CA LYS A 29 2.19 14.17 2.10
C LYS A 29 2.68 13.78 0.71
N SER A 30 3.68 12.90 0.63
CA SER A 30 4.21 12.42 -0.64
C SER A 30 3.17 11.59 -1.40
N LEU A 31 2.42 10.72 -0.70
CA LEU A 31 1.36 9.91 -1.30
C LEU A 31 0.21 10.77 -1.82
N GLU A 32 -0.27 11.71 -1.00
CA GLU A 32 -1.33 12.66 -1.38
C GLU A 32 -0.93 13.46 -2.62
N ALA A 33 0.29 14.02 -2.64
CA ALA A 33 0.80 14.77 -3.79
C ALA A 33 0.98 13.91 -5.04
N LEU A 34 1.25 12.61 -4.91
CA LEU A 34 1.35 11.69 -6.04
C LEU A 34 -0.04 11.38 -6.61
N ILE A 35 -1.02 11.11 -5.77
CA ILE A 35 -2.40 10.81 -6.19
C ILE A 35 -3.05 12.06 -6.81
N ASP A 36 -2.88 13.24 -6.22
CA ASP A 36 -3.42 14.50 -6.76
C ASP A 36 -2.92 14.82 -8.18
N LYS A 37 -1.68 14.39 -8.50
CA LYS A 37 -1.09 14.55 -9.83
C LYS A 37 -1.55 13.48 -10.83
N ASN A 38 -2.10 12.36 -10.35
CA ASN A 38 -2.45 11.20 -11.15
C ASN A 38 -3.90 10.77 -10.81
N PRO A 39 -4.92 11.52 -11.30
CA PRO A 39 -6.32 11.31 -10.91
C PRO A 39 -6.90 9.97 -11.37
N ASP A 40 -6.22 9.26 -12.28
CA ASP A 40 -6.62 7.94 -12.77
C ASP A 40 -6.14 6.79 -11.87
N VAL A 41 -5.40 7.09 -10.79
CA VAL A 41 -5.01 6.09 -9.79
C VAL A 41 -6.25 5.52 -9.11
N THR A 42 -6.39 4.19 -9.20
CA THR A 42 -7.48 3.44 -8.58
C THR A 42 -7.00 2.50 -7.49
N ASP A 43 -5.72 2.09 -7.54
CA ASP A 43 -5.19 1.02 -6.71
C ASP A 43 -3.92 1.46 -5.98
N ILE A 44 -3.72 0.92 -4.78
CA ILE A 44 -2.46 1.01 -4.05
C ILE A 44 -2.02 -0.38 -3.60
N VAL A 45 -0.75 -0.70 -3.84
CA VAL A 45 -0.08 -1.90 -3.33
C VAL A 45 0.83 -1.50 -2.17
N LEU A 46 0.62 -2.11 -1.01
CA LEU A 46 1.37 -1.88 0.21
C LEU A 46 2.36 -3.03 0.47
N GLU A 47 3.65 -2.71 0.52
CA GLU A 47 4.71 -3.61 0.95
C GLU A 47 5.48 -2.94 2.10
N SER A 48 5.07 -3.18 3.35
CA SER A 48 5.64 -2.46 4.50
C SER A 48 5.69 -3.32 5.75
N ARG A 49 6.75 -3.11 6.55
CA ARG A 49 6.87 -3.68 7.91
C ARG A 49 6.13 -2.86 8.97
N GLY A 50 5.43 -1.80 8.58
CA GLY A 50 4.89 -0.79 9.48
C GLY A 50 5.85 0.39 9.67
N GLY A 51 5.70 1.11 10.79
CA GLY A 51 6.51 2.30 11.07
C GLY A 51 5.79 3.27 11.99
N ASN A 52 5.95 4.57 11.74
CA ASN A 52 5.36 5.65 12.50
C ASN A 52 3.81 5.59 12.45
N PRO A 53 3.12 5.42 13.59
CA PRO A 53 1.67 5.24 13.62
C PRO A 53 0.89 6.51 13.25
N PHE A 54 1.48 7.71 13.37
CA PHE A 54 0.84 8.95 12.93
C PHE A 54 0.84 9.05 11.40
N GLU A 55 1.96 8.71 10.77
CA GLU A 55 2.08 8.63 9.32
C GLU A 55 1.20 7.51 8.75
N ALA A 56 1.13 6.35 9.41
CA ALA A 56 0.25 5.26 9.00
C ALA A 56 -1.23 5.69 9.00
N ARG A 57 -1.68 6.45 10.00
CA ARG A 57 -3.03 7.03 10.01
C ARG A 57 -3.24 8.04 8.90
N GLY A 58 -2.22 8.83 8.57
CA GLY A 58 -2.23 9.77 7.46
C GLY A 58 -2.39 9.06 6.12
N VAL A 59 -1.55 8.06 5.83
CA VAL A 59 -1.66 7.20 4.64
C VAL A 59 -3.05 6.58 4.55
N ALA A 60 -3.54 5.99 5.64
CA ALA A 60 -4.86 5.37 5.65
C ALA A 60 -6.01 6.39 5.45
N ARG A 61 -5.81 7.66 5.82
CA ARG A 61 -6.77 8.73 5.52
C ARG A 61 -6.77 9.06 4.03
N VAL A 62 -5.59 9.20 3.41
CA VAL A 62 -5.46 9.48 1.98
C VAL A 62 -6.11 8.37 1.15
N ILE A 63 -5.77 7.10 1.42
CA ILE A 63 -6.37 5.93 0.75
C ILE A 63 -7.90 5.98 0.79
N ARG A 64 -8.49 6.24 1.97
CA ARG A 64 -9.96 6.31 2.13
C ARG A 64 -10.57 7.53 1.44
N HIS A 65 -9.89 8.68 1.48
CA HIS A 65 -10.37 9.90 0.86
C HIS A 65 -10.49 9.75 -0.66
N HIS A 66 -9.48 9.16 -1.29
CA HIS A 66 -9.45 8.90 -2.73
C HIS A 66 -10.13 7.58 -3.13
N ARG A 67 -10.65 6.82 -2.16
CA ARG A 67 -11.36 5.53 -2.38
C ARG A 67 -10.52 4.51 -3.17
N LEU A 68 -9.22 4.43 -2.84
CA LEU A 68 -8.32 3.50 -3.53
C LEU A 68 -8.56 2.06 -3.08
N ASP A 69 -8.59 1.15 -4.03
CA ASP A 69 -8.52 -0.29 -3.77
C ASP A 69 -7.13 -0.62 -3.22
N THR A 70 -7.09 -1.28 -2.07
CA THR A 70 -5.85 -1.51 -1.31
C THR A 70 -5.47 -2.97 -1.32
N HIS A 71 -4.29 -3.24 -1.85
CA HIS A 71 -3.69 -4.56 -1.94
C HIS A 71 -2.44 -4.59 -1.06
N VAL A 72 -2.14 -5.74 -0.45
CA VAL A 72 -0.90 -5.92 0.33
C VAL A 72 -0.05 -6.91 -0.42
N ALA A 73 1.16 -6.49 -0.83
CA ALA A 73 2.13 -7.42 -1.40
C ALA A 73 2.54 -8.40 -0.29
N ALA A 74 2.58 -9.69 -0.63
CA ALA A 74 2.81 -10.74 0.35
C ALA A 74 4.20 -10.66 0.99
N ASP A 75 4.28 -9.98 2.13
CA ASP A 75 5.19 -10.26 3.24
C ASP A 75 4.39 -10.12 4.53
N CYS A 76 3.54 -11.13 4.77
CA CYS A 76 2.75 -11.23 5.99
C CYS A 76 3.66 -11.48 7.20
N PHE A 77 3.80 -10.48 8.07
CA PHE A 77 4.48 -10.67 9.36
C PHE A 77 3.74 -11.72 10.19
N TYR A 78 4.40 -12.85 10.42
CA TYR A 78 3.96 -13.90 11.32
C TYR A 78 3.68 -13.32 12.72
N SER A 79 2.40 -13.29 13.11
CA SER A 79 2.01 -13.25 14.51
C SER A 79 1.81 -14.69 14.98
N PRO A 80 2.53 -15.19 16.00
CA PRO A 80 2.34 -16.54 16.53
C PRO A 80 0.95 -16.78 17.15
N LEU A 81 0.06 -15.79 17.17
CA LEU A 81 -1.26 -15.85 17.79
C LEU A 81 -2.43 -15.99 16.78
N SER A 82 -2.17 -16.22 15.48
CA SER A 82 -3.25 -16.34 14.48
C SER A 82 -2.92 -17.31 13.34
N PRO A 83 -3.07 -18.63 13.53
CA PRO A 83 -2.74 -19.65 12.53
C PRO A 83 -3.71 -19.73 11.33
N GLU A 84 -4.84 -19.01 11.36
CA GLU A 84 -5.91 -19.15 10.36
C GLU A 84 -5.88 -18.13 9.20
N ARG A 85 -4.85 -17.27 9.13
CA ARG A 85 -4.70 -16.35 7.98
C ARG A 85 -3.59 -16.84 7.05
N ARG A 86 -3.96 -17.74 6.13
CA ARG A 86 -3.03 -18.38 5.17
C ARG A 86 -3.09 -17.86 3.74
N GLU A 87 -3.97 -16.92 3.38
CA GLU A 87 -3.89 -16.29 2.05
C GLU A 87 -3.30 -14.88 2.13
N CYS A 88 -2.04 -14.76 1.73
CA CYS A 88 -1.43 -13.50 1.32
C CYS A 88 -1.37 -13.52 -0.21
N LEU A 89 -2.31 -12.82 -0.86
CA LEU A 89 -2.39 -12.72 -2.32
C LEU A 89 -1.14 -12.03 -2.87
N VAL A 90 -0.48 -12.67 -3.84
CA VAL A 90 0.71 -12.15 -4.53
C VAL A 90 0.25 -11.34 -5.76
N PRO A 91 0.73 -10.11 -6.00
CA PRO A 91 0.39 -9.36 -7.20
C PRO A 91 1.31 -9.80 -8.36
N THR A 92 1.13 -11.01 -8.87
CA THR A 92 1.69 -11.40 -10.19
C THR A 92 0.72 -12.14 -11.10
N ASP A 93 -0.55 -12.31 -10.72
CA ASP A 93 -1.50 -13.05 -11.56
C ASP A 93 -2.61 -12.13 -12.11
N PRO A 94 -2.62 -11.82 -13.42
CA PRO A 94 -3.64 -10.96 -14.02
C PRO A 94 -5.02 -11.63 -14.16
N LEU A 95 -5.27 -12.82 -13.60
CA LEU A 95 -6.50 -13.59 -13.90
C LEU A 95 -7.12 -14.42 -12.77
N VAL A 96 -6.91 -14.12 -11.48
CA VAL A 96 -7.62 -14.91 -10.44
C VAL A 96 -9.00 -14.30 -10.11
N PRO A 97 -10.13 -14.91 -10.49
CA PRO A 97 -11.44 -14.46 -10.05
C PRO A 97 -11.57 -14.69 -8.54
N MET A 98 -12.26 -13.76 -7.86
CA MET A 98 -12.59 -13.86 -6.44
C MET A 98 -13.16 -15.25 -6.13
N ALA A 99 -12.46 -16.00 -5.28
CA ALA A 99 -12.99 -17.24 -4.74
C ALA A 99 -14.11 -16.89 -3.73
N THR A 100 -15.33 -17.24 -4.08
CA THR A 100 -16.43 -17.43 -3.12
C THR A 100 -16.25 -18.76 -2.41
N ASP A 101 -16.00 -18.72 -1.11
CA ASP A 101 -16.89 -19.28 -0.06
C ASP A 101 -16.51 -18.71 1.32
#